data_AF-A0A2V7YL41-F1
#
_entry.id   AF-A0A2V7YL41-F1
#
_cell.length_a   1.000
_cell.length_b   1.000
_cell.length_c   1.000
_cell.angle_alpha   90.00
_cell.angle_beta   90.00
_cell.angle_gamma   90.00
#
_symmetry.space_group_name_H-M   'P 1'
#
loop_
_entity.id
_entity.type
_entity.pdbx_description
1 polymer ?
#
loop_
_entity_poly.entity_id
_entity_poly.type
_entity_poly.pdbx_seq_one_letter_code
_entity_poly.pdbx_strand_id
1 'polypeptide(L)'
;MRKSQTFAKKITEWELINTNLKPHLQDMPYLQEIVTALDALIAEAKGLDSQQEAARSQLQDVVHRRQEVEKKGQVLRSRAASHLKGSFGFSSDELVKFGVRPLKAGNRAPRKAKAAAPAQTPTQTV
;
A
#
# COMPACT_ATOMS: atom_id res chain seq x y z
N MET A 1 -15.67 -4.10 -24.70
CA MET A 1 -14.37 -4.43 -24.07
C MET A 1 -14.42 -5.89 -23.61
N ARG A 2 -13.55 -6.78 -24.13
CA ARG A 2 -13.46 -8.15 -23.60
C ARG A 2 -12.88 -8.08 -22.19
N LYS A 3 -13.59 -8.56 -21.17
CA LYS A 3 -13.06 -8.66 -19.80
C LYS A 3 -11.78 -9.49 -19.85
N SER A 4 -10.66 -8.94 -19.38
CA SER A 4 -9.42 -9.71 -19.25
C SER A 4 -9.70 -10.88 -18.29
N GLN A 5 -9.54 -12.10 -18.79
CA GLN A 5 -9.70 -13.31 -18.00
C GLN A 5 -8.61 -13.33 -16.92
N THR A 6 -9.00 -13.50 -15.66
CA THR A 6 -8.04 -13.64 -14.55
C THR A 6 -7.24 -14.93 -14.70
N PHE A 7 -6.04 -14.98 -14.14
CA PHE A 7 -5.18 -16.17 -14.22
C PHE A 7 -5.85 -17.40 -13.60
N ALA A 8 -6.45 -17.25 -12.42
CA ALA A 8 -7.27 -18.29 -11.78
C ALA A 8 -8.38 -18.84 -12.71
N LYS A 9 -9.07 -17.97 -13.46
CA LYS A 9 -10.11 -18.42 -14.39
C LYS A 9 -9.55 -19.26 -15.54
N LYS A 10 -8.34 -18.95 -16.03
CA LYS A 10 -7.64 -19.76 -17.04
C LYS A 10 -7.27 -21.14 -16.49
N ILE A 11 -6.78 -21.20 -15.26
CA ILE A 11 -6.47 -22.47 -14.59
C ILE A 11 -7.74 -23.35 -14.52
N THR A 12 -8.87 -22.78 -14.10
CA THR A 12 -10.15 -23.51 -14.04
C THR A 12 -10.59 -24.04 -15.42
N GLU A 13 -10.40 -23.25 -16.49
CA GLU A 13 -10.74 -23.69 -17.85
C GLU A 13 -9.85 -24.84 -18.32
N TRP A 14 -8.55 -24.81 -18.00
CA TRP A 14 -7.61 -25.89 -18.30
C TRP A 14 -7.96 -27.17 -17.52
N GLU A 15 -8.29 -27.05 -16.23
CA GLU A 15 -8.73 -28.16 -15.40
C GLU A 15 -9.99 -28.83 -15.92
N LEU A 16 -10.96 -28.02 -16.37
CA LEU A 16 -12.21 -28.53 -16.90
C LEU A 16 -11.97 -29.39 -18.13
N ILE A 17 -11.17 -28.91 -19.09
CA ILE A 17 -10.80 -29.68 -20.28
C ILE A 17 -10.04 -30.94 -19.87
N ASN A 18 -9.05 -30.83 -18.98
CA ASN A 18 -8.22 -31.98 -18.61
C ASN A 18 -9.02 -33.07 -17.88
N THR A 19 -9.95 -32.68 -17.02
CA THR A 19 -10.83 -33.60 -16.29
C THR A 19 -11.79 -34.32 -17.22
N ASN A 20 -12.37 -33.59 -18.19
CA ASN A 20 -13.28 -34.17 -19.16
C ASN A 20 -12.56 -35.05 -20.18
N LEU A 21 -11.30 -34.77 -20.49
CA LEU A 21 -10.54 -35.51 -21.51
C LEU A 21 -9.99 -36.84 -20.98
N LYS A 22 -9.66 -36.94 -19.70
CA LYS A 22 -9.09 -38.15 -19.07
C LYS A 22 -9.92 -39.44 -19.29
N PRO A 23 -11.25 -39.45 -19.13
CA PRO A 23 -12.07 -40.64 -19.42
C PRO A 23 -12.04 -41.09 -20.88
N HIS A 24 -11.82 -40.17 -21.82
CA HIS A 24 -11.82 -40.45 -23.27
C HIS A 24 -10.43 -40.82 -23.82
N LEU A 25 -9.41 -40.92 -22.97
CA LEU A 25 -8.05 -41.27 -23.42
C LEU A 25 -7.94 -42.69 -23.96
N GLN A 26 -8.83 -43.61 -23.56
CA GLN A 26 -8.88 -44.95 -24.13
C GLN A 26 -9.24 -44.91 -25.63
N ASP A 27 -10.11 -43.99 -26.04
CA ASP A 27 -10.52 -43.79 -27.43
C ASP A 27 -9.53 -42.89 -28.20
N MET A 28 -8.77 -42.06 -27.48
CA MET A 28 -7.85 -41.07 -28.05
C MET A 28 -6.46 -41.11 -27.38
N PRO A 29 -5.71 -42.23 -27.51
CA PRO A 29 -4.44 -42.41 -26.80
C PRO A 29 -3.35 -41.42 -27.22
N TYR A 30 -3.43 -40.84 -28.42
CA TYR A 30 -2.52 -39.81 -28.91
C TYR A 30 -2.61 -38.50 -28.09
N LEU A 31 -3.66 -38.31 -27.29
CA LEU A 31 -3.82 -37.16 -26.40
C LEU A 31 -3.19 -37.37 -25.02
N GLN A 32 -2.66 -38.57 -24.71
CA GLN A 32 -2.06 -38.90 -23.42
C GLN A 32 -0.92 -37.95 -23.05
N GLU A 33 -0.05 -37.64 -24.01
CA GLU A 33 1.08 -36.72 -23.82
C GLU A 33 0.59 -35.31 -23.51
N ILE A 34 -0.45 -34.86 -24.21
CA ILE A 34 -1.06 -33.54 -24.02
C ILE A 34 -1.72 -33.44 -22.64
N VAL A 35 -2.49 -34.46 -22.22
CA VAL A 35 -3.11 -34.49 -20.88
C VAL A 35 -2.06 -34.46 -19.78
N THR A 36 -0.98 -35.21 -19.95
CA THR A 36 0.13 -35.27 -18.98
C THR A 36 0.84 -33.92 -18.88
N ALA A 37 1.14 -33.28 -20.02
CA ALA A 37 1.73 -31.95 -20.05
C ALA A 37 0.80 -30.89 -19.45
N LEU A 38 -0.50 -30.98 -19.73
CA LEU A 38 -1.50 -30.05 -19.19
C LEU A 38 -1.67 -30.20 -17.68
N ASP A 39 -1.65 -31.42 -17.14
CA ASP A 39 -1.66 -31.67 -15.69
C ASP A 39 -0.45 -31.02 -15.00
N ALA A 40 0.75 -31.20 -15.57
CA ALA A 40 1.97 -30.60 -15.04
C ALA A 40 1.89 -29.07 -15.04
N LEU A 41 1.40 -28.49 -16.13
CA LEU A 41 1.25 -27.04 -16.27
C LEU A 41 0.21 -26.47 -15.30
N ILE A 42 -0.91 -27.16 -15.09
CA ILE A 42 -1.93 -26.78 -14.10
C ILE A 42 -1.32 -26.77 -12.69
N ALA A 43 -0.53 -27.78 -12.34
CA ALA A 43 0.12 -27.86 -11.04
C ALA A 43 1.12 -26.70 -10.84
N GLU A 44 1.94 -26.41 -11.85
CA GLU A 44 2.87 -25.27 -11.84
C GLU A 44 2.12 -23.94 -11.69
N ALA A 45 1.07 -23.73 -12.48
CA ALA A 45 0.27 -22.50 -12.46
C ALA A 45 -0.34 -22.22 -11.09
N LYS A 46 -0.88 -23.25 -10.42
CA LYS A 46 -1.37 -23.13 -9.04
C LYS A 46 -0.27 -22.82 -8.04
N GLY A 47 0.90 -23.42 -8.23
CA GLY A 47 2.09 -23.14 -7.42
C GLY A 47 2.50 -21.67 -7.52
N LEU A 48 2.53 -21.12 -8.74
CA LEU A 48 2.85 -19.72 -8.99
C LEU A 48 1.79 -18.76 -8.41
N ASP A 49 0.50 -19.08 -8.55
CA ASP A 49 -0.58 -18.27 -7.97
C ASP A 49 -0.47 -18.20 -6.44
N SER A 50 -0.18 -19.34 -5.80
CA SER A 50 0.06 -19.41 -4.36
C SER A 50 1.30 -18.62 -3.92
N GLN A 51 2.40 -18.72 -4.68
CA GLN A 51 3.62 -17.95 -4.42
C GLN A 51 3.40 -16.44 -4.58
N GLN A 52 2.60 -16.03 -5.56
CA GLN A 52 2.25 -14.63 -5.77
C GLN A 52 1.49 -14.06 -4.57
N GLU A 53 0.50 -14.77 -4.05
CA GLU A 53 -0.24 -14.32 -2.86
C GLU A 53 0.64 -14.30 -1.60
N ALA A 54 1.53 -15.27 -1.44
CA ALA A 54 2.51 -15.26 -0.35
C ALA A 54 3.47 -14.05 -0.44
N ALA A 55 4.00 -13.76 -1.63
CA ALA A 55 4.88 -12.61 -1.86
C ALA A 55 4.14 -11.28 -1.64
N ARG A 56 2.85 -11.21 -1.98
CA ARG A 56 2.00 -10.04 -1.70
C ARG A 56 1.84 -9.80 -0.21
N SER A 57 1.60 -10.86 0.57
CA SER A 57 1.55 -10.79 2.03
C SER A 57 2.88 -10.28 2.61
N GLN A 58 4.01 -10.85 2.16
CA GLN A 58 5.34 -10.41 2.60
C GLN A 58 5.61 -8.94 2.26
N LEU A 59 5.21 -8.49 1.06
CA LEU A 59 5.33 -7.09 0.67
C LEU A 59 4.55 -6.19 1.61
N GLN A 60 3.31 -6.58 1.96
CA GLN A 60 2.48 -5.82 2.88
C GLN A 60 3.14 -5.71 4.26
N ASP A 61 3.67 -6.80 4.80
CA ASP A 61 4.39 -6.80 6.08
C ASP A 61 5.62 -5.88 6.05
N VAL A 62 6.41 -5.94 4.98
CA VAL A 62 7.59 -5.06 4.80
C VAL A 62 7.18 -3.60 4.72
N VAL A 63 6.10 -3.28 4.01
CA VAL A 63 5.57 -1.92 3.91
C VAL A 63 5.13 -1.40 5.27
N HIS A 64 4.39 -2.21 6.06
CA HIS A 64 3.99 -1.83 7.41
C HIS A 64 5.19 -1.58 8.31
N ARG A 65 6.17 -2.49 8.31
CA ARG A 65 7.40 -2.34 9.10
C ARG A 65 8.19 -1.10 8.70
N ARG A 66 8.29 -0.79 7.41
CA ARG A 66 8.93 0.44 6.92
C ARG A 66 8.25 1.68 7.49
N GLN A 67 6.92 1.74 7.42
CA GLN A 67 6.15 2.88 7.94
C GLN A 67 6.33 3.06 9.45
N GLU A 68 6.39 1.97 10.21
CA GLU A 68 6.66 2.04 11.65
C GLU A 68 8.05 2.58 11.95
N VAL A 69 9.07 2.10 11.24
CA VAL A 69 10.46 2.56 11.40
C VAL A 69 10.57 4.04 11.03
N GLU A 70 9.91 4.47 9.95
CA GLU A 70 9.88 5.88 9.54
C GLU A 70 9.25 6.78 10.61
N LYS A 71 8.10 6.38 11.18
CA LYS A 71 7.46 7.11 12.28
C LYS A 71 8.37 7.20 13.51
N LYS A 72 8.99 6.09 13.92
CA LYS A 72 9.93 6.05 15.05
C LYS A 72 11.14 6.97 14.80
N GLY A 73 11.70 6.93 13.59
CA GLY A 73 12.81 7.79 13.17
C GLY A 73 12.43 9.28 13.22
N GLN A 74 11.24 9.63 12.76
CA GLN A 74 10.74 11.01 12.80
C GLN A 74 10.56 11.52 14.24
N VAL A 75 10.02 10.70 15.13
CA VAL A 75 9.88 11.02 16.56
C VAL A 75 11.26 11.24 17.20
N LEU A 76 12.20 10.32 16.98
CA LEU A 76 13.57 10.44 17.51
C LEU A 76 14.28 11.68 16.98
N ARG A 77 14.17 11.96 15.68
CA ARG A 77 14.71 13.17 15.06
C ARG A 77 14.11 14.43 15.69
N SER A 78 12.80 14.48 15.89
CA SER A 78 12.11 15.61 16.50
C SER A 78 12.58 15.83 17.95
N ARG A 79 12.76 14.75 18.71
CA ARG A 79 13.28 14.79 20.07
C ARG A 79 14.71 15.33 20.10
N ALA A 80 15.59 14.79 19.26
CA ALA A 80 16.97 15.26 19.13
C ALA A 80 17.03 16.75 18.74
N ALA A 81 16.20 17.18 17.78
CA ALA A 81 16.09 18.57 17.38
C ALA A 81 15.64 19.49 18.52
N SER A 82 14.73 19.01 19.38
CA SER A 82 14.25 19.76 20.55
C SER A 82 15.34 19.92 21.61
N HIS A 83 16.11 18.85 21.89
CA HIS A 83 17.26 18.93 22.79
C HIS A 83 18.34 19.89 22.26
N LEU A 84 18.69 19.79 20.97
CA LEU A 84 19.65 20.71 20.34
C LEU A 84 19.19 22.17 20.43
N LYS A 85 17.90 22.44 20.18
CA LYS A 85 17.31 23.77 20.35
C LYS A 85 17.39 24.29 21.78
N GLY A 86 17.19 23.41 22.77
CA GLY A 86 17.34 23.74 24.18
C GLY A 86 18.78 24.07 24.58
N SER A 87 19.77 23.36 24.01
CA SER A 87 21.19 23.55 24.32
C SER A 87 21.82 24.76 23.60
N PHE A 88 21.56 24.94 22.31
CA PHE A 88 22.17 26.00 21.50
C PHE A 88 21.34 27.29 21.41
N GLY A 89 20.08 27.26 21.85
CA GLY A 89 19.12 28.34 21.67
C GLY A 89 18.31 28.19 20.39
N PHE A 90 17.01 28.47 20.47
CA PHE A 90 16.02 28.18 19.41
C PHE A 90 16.26 28.89 18.08
N SER A 91 17.03 29.98 18.08
CA SER A 91 17.34 30.81 16.92
C SER A 91 18.82 30.76 16.51
N SER A 92 19.61 29.85 17.09
CA SER A 92 21.03 29.73 16.76
C SER A 92 21.23 29.10 15.39
N ASP A 93 22.08 29.72 14.57
CA ASP A 93 22.49 29.21 13.25
C ASP A 93 23.30 27.90 13.36
N GLU A 94 23.81 27.56 14.55
CA GLU A 94 24.48 26.27 14.78
C GLU A 94 23.53 25.08 14.61
N LEU A 95 22.22 25.27 14.77
CA LEU A 95 21.22 24.23 14.53
C LEU A 95 21.20 23.75 13.06
N VAL A 96 21.59 24.62 12.12
CA VAL A 96 21.65 24.29 10.68
C VAL A 96 22.67 23.17 10.42
N LYS A 97 23.79 23.13 11.17
CA LYS A 97 24.81 22.08 11.07
C LYS A 97 24.26 20.69 11.39
N PHE A 98 23.21 20.61 12.21
CA PHE A 98 22.56 19.36 12.60
C PHE A 98 21.31 19.03 11.77
N GLY A 99 21.07 19.77 10.68
CA GLY A 99 19.87 19.59 9.84
C GLY A 99 18.56 19.97 10.56
N VAL A 100 18.66 20.79 11.61
CA VAL A 100 17.54 21.31 12.40
C VAL A 100 17.32 22.76 12.00
N ARG A 101 16.12 23.09 11.50
CA ARG A 101 15.81 24.47 11.11
C ARG A 101 15.63 25.35 12.37
N PRO A 102 16.40 26.44 12.53
CA PRO A 102 16.20 27.41 13.61
C PRO A 102 14.80 28.02 13.53
N LEU A 103 14.21 28.37 14.68
CA LEU A 103 13.01 29.21 14.69
C LEU A 103 13.42 30.59 14.20
N LYS A 104 13.03 30.95 12.97
CA LYS A 104 13.02 32.34 12.53
C LYS A 104 11.99 33.08 13.39
N ALA A 105 12.48 33.95 14.27
CA ALA A 105 11.64 34.96 14.92
C ALA A 105 11.23 35.98 13.84
N GLY A 106 10.09 35.76 13.18
CA GLY A 106 9.58 36.71 12.19
C GLY A 106 8.63 36.06 11.19
N ASN A 107 7.43 36.63 11.09
CA ASN A 107 6.34 36.33 10.14
C ASN A 107 5.39 35.18 10.53
N ARG A 108 4.79 35.26 11.72
CA ARG A 108 3.37 34.90 11.82
C ARG A 108 2.58 35.97 11.06
N ALA A 109 2.19 35.69 9.82
CA ALA A 109 1.19 36.50 9.15
C ALA A 109 -0.07 36.52 10.02
N PRO A 110 -0.70 37.68 10.28
CA PRO A 110 -1.91 37.75 11.09
C PRO A 110 -2.98 36.90 10.41
N ARG A 111 -3.50 35.91 11.14
CA ARG A 111 -4.66 35.12 10.73
C ARG A 111 -5.82 36.11 10.61
N LYS A 112 -6.26 36.42 9.38
CA LYS A 112 -7.44 37.27 9.16
C LYS A 112 -8.59 36.65 9.96
N ALA A 113 -9.04 37.35 11.00
CA ALA A 113 -10.22 36.97 11.76
C ALA A 113 -11.38 36.90 10.77
N LYS A 114 -12.01 35.72 10.67
CA LYS A 114 -13.22 35.56 9.86
C LYS A 114 -14.29 36.43 10.51
N ALA A 115 -14.74 37.46 9.79
CA ALA A 115 -15.80 38.34 10.22
C ALA A 115 -17.02 37.52 10.67
N ALA A 116 -17.51 37.83 11.87
CA ALA A 116 -18.73 37.27 12.41
C ALA A 116 -19.89 37.50 11.41
N ALA A 117 -20.65 36.45 11.13
CA ALA A 117 -21.87 36.56 10.36
C ALA A 117 -22.86 37.48 11.10
N PRO A 118 -23.61 38.35 10.38
CA PRO A 118 -24.58 39.24 11.00
C PRO A 118 -25.72 38.45 11.66
N ALA A 119 -26.13 38.97 12.82
CA ALA A 119 -27.16 38.43 13.69
C ALA A 119 -28.49 38.18 12.96
N GLN A 120 -29.06 37.00 13.17
CA GLN A 120 -30.45 36.71 12.82
C GLN A 120 -31.35 37.39 13.86
N THR A 121 -32.18 38.32 13.42
CA THR A 121 -33.27 38.92 14.19
C THR A 121 -34.33 37.85 14.49
N PRO A 122 -34.80 37.68 15.74
CA PRO A 122 -35.94 36.81 16.01
C PRO A 122 -37.23 37.51 15.57
N THR A 123 -37.88 36.99 14.54
CA THR A 123 -39.25 37.34 14.18
C THR A 123 -40.19 36.82 15.26
N GLN A 124 -40.77 37.73 16.03
CA GLN A 124 -41.90 37.47 16.91
C GLN A 124 -43.16 37.28 16.05
N THR A 125 -43.88 36.19 16.27
CA THR A 125 -45.24 35.98 15.76
C THR A 125 -46.21 36.30 16.88
N VAL A 126 -47.13 37.23 16.60
CA VAL A 126 -48.33 37.55 17.39
C VAL A 126 -49.49 36.71 16.87
#